data_AF-A0A3C0A059-F1
#
_entry.id   AF-A0A3C0A059-F1
#
_cell.length_a   1.000
_cell.length_b   1.000
_cell.length_c   1.000
_cell.angle_alpha   90.00
_cell.angle_beta   90.00
_cell.angle_gamma   90.00
#
_symmetry.space_group_name_H-M   'P 1'
#
loop_
_entity.id
_entity.type
_entity.pdbx_description
1 polymer ?
#
loop_
_entity_poly.entity_id
_entity_poly.type
_entity_poly.pdbx_seq_one_letter_code
_entity_poly.pdbx_strand_id
1 'polypeptide(L)'
;MIKKAFWLVLVFAAPCFAASSSLEQLENTAGGSIREASFAIPSAAVYPADTAVIADSPETEMDLKSWAFPLPALPAKTYAEAVKEFAAYRRAKSNGIKNEDNLPFFLGHGDKTRDTVIMIHGLTDSPWFMRALGEELFQKGYNVIALLLPGHGTRPEDLFHATKLQWQQEIDRGLNIAAGLGARVSLAGFSTGGALALDAQRRHPELKVENIFLFSPALAINEAERTKAFLGCQAPWITTHIIGLYSESNPESILENDPHRYNKMAINGICQLYYLTRDIKRERTKILERMSSGTRVFAVESESDTLVSPGAVTEFINSRRNPSDVYIWYPKADNIAHADVTRPETNPRFPELLRKLQMFTY
;
A
#
# COMPACT_ATOMS: atom_id res chain seq x y z
N MET A 1 -4.95 -37.93 -19.51
CA MET A 1 -4.69 -37.66 -20.95
C MET A 1 -6.03 -37.24 -21.54
N ILE A 2 -6.30 -36.07 -22.11
CA ILE A 2 -5.53 -34.95 -22.67
C ILE A 2 -6.33 -33.65 -22.43
N LYS A 3 -5.59 -32.57 -22.15
CA LYS A 3 -6.05 -31.19 -21.96
C LYS A 3 -6.65 -30.62 -23.25
N LYS A 4 -7.73 -29.84 -23.17
CA LYS A 4 -8.07 -28.84 -24.20
C LYS A 4 -7.95 -27.46 -23.57
N ALA A 5 -6.87 -26.77 -23.92
CA ALA A 5 -6.66 -25.36 -23.64
C ALA A 5 -7.33 -24.54 -24.75
N PHE A 6 -8.21 -23.61 -24.38
CA PHE A 6 -8.69 -22.57 -25.28
C PHE A 6 -7.68 -21.42 -25.26
N TRP A 7 -7.06 -21.15 -26.40
CA TRP A 7 -6.31 -19.93 -26.63
C TRP A 7 -7.26 -18.91 -27.28
N LEU A 8 -7.54 -17.81 -26.59
CA LEU A 8 -8.20 -16.65 -27.18
C LEU A 8 -7.10 -15.69 -27.64
N VAL A 9 -6.94 -15.55 -28.96
CA VAL A 9 -6.08 -14.52 -29.56
C VAL A 9 -6.92 -13.26 -29.72
N LEU A 10 -6.60 -12.22 -28.95
CA LEU A 10 -7.17 -10.87 -29.14
C LEU A 10 -6.25 -10.11 -30.10
N VAL A 11 -6.75 -9.89 -31.31
CA VAL A 11 -6.14 -8.99 -32.29
C VAL A 11 -6.54 -7.55 -31.93
N PHE A 12 -5.54 -6.70 -31.65
CA PHE A 12 -5.74 -5.28 -31.40
C PHE A 12 -5.89 -4.52 -32.72
N ALA A 13 -7.00 -3.81 -32.90
CA ALA A 13 -7.07 -2.66 -33.80
C ALA A 13 -6.85 -1.40 -32.96
N ALA A 14 -5.78 -0.65 -33.24
CA ALA A 14 -5.52 0.64 -32.60
C ALA A 14 -6.45 1.71 -33.18
N PRO A 15 -7.13 2.55 -32.38
CA PRO A 15 -7.73 3.77 -32.89
C PRO A 15 -6.67 4.88 -32.94
N CYS A 16 -6.44 5.38 -34.14
CA CYS A 16 -5.67 6.60 -34.40
C CYS A 16 -6.49 7.81 -33.90
N PHE A 17 -5.93 8.60 -32.99
CA PHE A 17 -6.47 9.91 -32.64
C PHE A 17 -6.10 10.91 -33.73
N ALA A 18 -7.09 11.60 -34.30
CA ALA A 18 -6.90 12.86 -34.99
C ALA A 18 -7.93 13.88 -34.49
N ALA A 19 -7.42 15.05 -34.13
CA ALA A 19 -8.15 16.14 -33.50
C ALA A 19 -8.91 17.02 -34.51
N SER A 20 -9.97 17.65 -34.00
CA SER A 20 -10.55 18.94 -34.37
C SER A 20 -10.88 19.23 -35.85
N SER A 21 -12.16 19.45 -36.14
CA SER A 21 -12.73 20.80 -36.34
C SER A 21 -14.18 20.71 -36.82
N SER A 22 -14.94 21.75 -36.48
CA SER A 22 -16.31 22.05 -36.86
C SER A 22 -16.68 21.73 -38.32
N LEU A 23 -17.91 21.26 -38.56
CA LEU A 23 -18.87 21.97 -39.43
C LEU A 23 -20.27 21.33 -39.36
N GLU A 24 -21.22 22.23 -39.30
CA GLU A 24 -22.67 22.06 -39.44
C GLU A 24 -23.09 21.41 -40.78
N GLN A 25 -24.34 20.93 -40.75
CA GLN A 25 -25.32 20.88 -41.84
C GLN A 25 -25.41 19.65 -42.78
N LEU A 26 -26.68 19.40 -43.14
CA LEU A 26 -27.28 18.51 -44.15
C LEU A 26 -27.62 17.09 -43.66
N GLU A 27 -28.82 16.86 -43.13
CA GLU A 27 -30.13 16.71 -43.80
C GLU A 27 -30.40 15.32 -44.39
N ASN A 28 -31.59 14.83 -44.04
CA ASN A 28 -32.29 13.66 -44.54
C ASN A 28 -32.28 13.53 -46.07
N THR A 29 -32.07 12.30 -46.57
CA THR A 29 -32.94 11.72 -47.61
C THR A 29 -32.87 10.18 -47.63
N ALA A 30 -34.04 9.59 -47.42
CA ALA A 30 -34.63 8.39 -48.01
C ALA A 30 -33.77 7.31 -48.72
N GLY A 31 -33.99 6.06 -48.29
CA GLY A 31 -34.52 4.98 -49.15
C GLY A 31 -33.58 4.31 -50.16
N GLY A 32 -33.31 3.01 -49.96
CA GLY A 32 -32.87 2.14 -51.06
C GLY A 32 -32.14 0.86 -50.67
N SER A 33 -32.84 -0.26 -50.79
CA SER A 33 -32.38 -1.52 -51.40
C SER A 33 -31.02 -2.10 -50.98
N ILE A 34 -31.10 -3.23 -50.26
CA ILE A 34 -30.04 -4.24 -50.15
C ILE A 34 -29.62 -4.69 -51.55
N ARG A 35 -28.33 -4.54 -51.88
CA ARG A 35 -27.68 -5.27 -52.98
C ARG A 35 -26.38 -5.86 -52.46
N GLU A 36 -26.28 -7.18 -52.59
CA GLU A 36 -25.04 -7.93 -52.48
C GLU A 36 -24.02 -7.38 -53.48
N ALA A 37 -22.84 -7.01 -52.99
CA ALA A 37 -21.69 -6.70 -53.82
C ALA A 37 -20.51 -7.53 -53.32
N SER A 38 -20.25 -8.61 -54.05
CA SER A 38 -19.04 -9.42 -53.98
C SER A 38 -17.81 -8.53 -54.16
N PHE A 39 -16.85 -8.61 -53.24
CA PHE A 39 -15.51 -8.04 -53.43
C PHE A 39 -14.45 -9.14 -53.40
N ALA A 40 -13.71 -9.19 -54.50
CA ALA A 40 -12.63 -10.13 -54.77
C ALA A 40 -11.43 -9.89 -53.85
N ILE A 41 -10.80 -10.99 -53.44
CA ILE A 41 -9.51 -11.01 -52.73
C ILE A 41 -8.39 -10.78 -53.76
N PRO A 42 -7.58 -9.72 -53.66
CA PRO A 42 -6.40 -9.59 -54.51
C PRO A 42 -5.27 -10.50 -54.01
N SER A 43 -4.65 -11.15 -54.98
CA SER A 43 -3.47 -12.02 -54.92
C SER A 43 -2.29 -11.43 -54.13
N ALA A 44 -1.61 -12.31 -53.39
CA ALA A 44 -0.38 -12.05 -52.66
C ALA A 44 0.76 -11.61 -53.59
N ALA A 45 1.22 -10.37 -53.43
CA ALA A 45 2.49 -9.92 -53.98
C ALA A 45 3.64 -10.42 -53.09
N VAL A 46 4.43 -11.33 -53.65
CA VAL A 46 5.71 -11.80 -53.12
C VAL A 46 6.74 -10.69 -53.31
N TYR A 47 7.37 -10.22 -52.23
CA TYR A 47 8.56 -9.37 -52.28
C TYR A 47 9.82 -10.19 -52.00
N PRO A 48 10.95 -9.91 -52.68
CA PRO A 48 12.16 -10.70 -52.61
C PRO A 48 12.88 -10.56 -51.26
N ALA A 49 13.49 -11.66 -50.83
CA ALA A 49 14.34 -11.72 -49.65
C ALA A 49 15.70 -11.09 -49.95
N ASP A 50 15.86 -9.81 -49.59
CA ASP A 50 17.18 -9.20 -49.45
C ASP A 50 17.49 -8.94 -47.97
N THR A 51 18.60 -9.52 -47.55
CA THR A 51 19.20 -9.46 -46.23
C THR A 51 19.53 -8.01 -45.84
N ALA A 52 18.73 -7.45 -44.93
CA ALA A 52 19.11 -6.29 -44.14
C ALA A 52 19.18 -6.72 -42.68
N VAL A 53 20.41 -6.77 -42.14
CA VAL A 53 20.66 -6.87 -40.70
C VAL A 53 20.14 -5.59 -40.07
N ILE A 54 18.96 -5.66 -39.44
CA ILE A 54 18.48 -4.58 -38.57
C ILE A 54 19.24 -4.73 -37.27
N ALA A 55 20.21 -3.84 -37.06
CA ALA A 55 20.88 -3.67 -35.78
C ALA A 55 19.83 -3.32 -34.72
N ASP A 56 19.89 -4.02 -33.58
CA ASP A 56 19.07 -3.74 -32.39
C ASP A 56 19.13 -2.25 -32.06
N SER A 57 18.02 -1.54 -32.27
CA SER A 57 17.81 -0.25 -31.65
C SER A 57 17.65 -0.50 -30.14
N PRO A 58 18.40 0.19 -29.26
CA PRO A 58 18.23 -0.01 -27.84
C PRO A 58 16.83 0.49 -27.46
N GLU A 59 15.95 -0.47 -27.14
CA GLU A 59 14.74 -0.19 -26.40
C GLU A 59 15.15 0.62 -25.18
N THR A 60 14.60 1.82 -25.07
CA THR A 60 14.83 2.71 -23.94
C THR A 60 14.19 2.05 -22.72
N GLU A 61 14.98 1.21 -22.06
CA GLU A 61 14.75 0.73 -20.72
C GLU A 61 14.59 1.97 -19.84
N MET A 62 13.34 2.35 -19.59
CA MET A 62 13.00 3.51 -18.78
C MET A 62 13.63 3.26 -17.41
N ASP A 63 14.72 3.98 -17.13
CA ASP A 63 15.58 3.74 -15.98
C ASP A 63 14.86 4.09 -14.68
N LEU A 64 14.12 3.10 -14.17
CA LEU A 64 13.46 3.13 -12.87
C LEU A 64 14.46 3.19 -11.69
N LYS A 65 15.78 3.25 -11.92
CA LYS A 65 16.75 3.50 -10.85
C LYS A 65 16.96 4.99 -10.60
N SER A 66 16.64 5.85 -11.56
CA SER A 66 16.87 7.31 -11.47
C SER A 66 15.93 8.05 -10.51
N TRP A 67 14.83 7.42 -10.06
CA TRP A 67 13.89 8.01 -9.07
C TRP A 67 14.08 7.49 -7.65
N ALA A 68 14.98 6.53 -7.43
CA ALA A 68 15.41 6.17 -6.10
C ALA A 68 16.43 7.21 -5.64
N PHE A 69 15.94 8.33 -5.07
CA PHE A 69 16.79 9.16 -4.23
C PHE A 69 17.09 8.34 -2.99
N PRO A 70 18.33 7.82 -2.77
CA PRO A 70 18.72 7.46 -1.42
C PRO A 70 18.54 8.75 -0.61
N LEU A 71 17.76 8.70 0.46
CA LEU A 71 17.83 9.81 1.40
C LEU A 71 19.29 9.84 1.88
N PRO A 72 20.00 10.98 1.79
CA PRO A 72 21.22 11.11 2.56
C PRO A 72 20.89 10.77 4.02
N ALA A 73 21.89 10.31 4.79
CA ALA A 73 21.74 10.09 6.23
C ALA A 73 20.83 11.18 6.81
N LEU A 74 19.72 10.78 7.44
CA LEU A 74 18.58 11.65 7.74
C LEU A 74 19.05 13.05 8.15
N PRO A 75 18.55 14.12 7.52
CA PRO A 75 19.14 15.44 7.68
C PRO A 75 19.18 15.83 9.14
N ALA A 76 20.32 16.39 9.57
CA ALA A 76 20.43 16.95 10.91
C ALA A 76 19.37 18.05 11.06
N LYS A 77 18.35 17.77 11.87
CA LYS A 77 17.18 18.62 12.08
C LYS A 77 16.96 18.81 13.57
N THR A 78 16.66 20.04 13.97
CA THR A 78 16.30 20.36 15.36
C THR A 78 14.87 19.90 15.66
N TYR A 79 14.55 19.72 16.94
CA TYR A 79 13.19 19.40 17.37
C TYR A 79 12.17 20.46 16.90
N ALA A 80 12.51 21.75 17.05
CA ALA A 80 11.62 22.84 16.66
C ALA A 80 11.33 22.86 15.14
N GLU A 81 12.33 22.57 14.30
CA GLU A 81 12.13 22.46 12.84
C GLU A 81 11.23 21.28 12.48
N ALA A 82 11.43 20.12 13.12
CA ALA A 82 10.59 18.94 12.90
C ALA A 82 9.14 19.17 13.32
N VAL A 83 8.90 19.82 14.47
CA VAL A 83 7.55 20.18 14.92
C VAL A 83 6.89 21.16 13.95
N LYS A 84 7.63 22.18 13.47
CA LYS A 84 7.12 23.13 12.47
C LYS A 84 6.77 22.44 11.16
N GLU A 85 7.61 21.52 10.69
CA GLU A 85 7.36 20.74 9.49
C GLU A 85 6.15 19.82 9.66
N PHE A 86 6.02 19.15 10.80
CA PHE A 86 4.84 18.32 11.10
C PHE A 86 3.55 19.15 11.11
N ALA A 87 3.58 20.36 11.69
CA ALA A 87 2.42 21.25 11.67
C ALA A 87 2.03 21.67 10.24
N ALA A 88 3.00 21.97 9.38
CA ALA A 88 2.77 22.26 7.97
C ALA A 88 2.22 21.03 7.22
N TYR A 89 2.78 19.85 7.49
CA TYR A 89 2.32 18.58 6.97
C TYR A 89 0.86 18.29 7.33
N ARG A 90 0.50 18.41 8.61
CA ARG A 90 -0.87 18.20 9.09
C ARG A 90 -1.85 19.17 8.42
N ARG A 91 -1.46 20.44 8.25
CA ARG A 91 -2.28 21.45 7.53
C ARG A 91 -2.46 21.08 6.06
N ALA A 92 -1.42 20.59 5.38
CA ALA A 92 -1.55 20.16 4.00
C ALA A 92 -2.51 18.96 3.84
N LYS A 93 -2.59 18.08 4.85
CA LYS A 93 -3.47 16.92 4.89
C LYS A 93 -4.92 17.23 5.32
N SER A 94 -5.22 18.45 5.78
CA SER A 94 -6.57 18.79 6.23
C SER A 94 -7.55 19.10 5.13
N ASN A 95 -7.07 19.32 3.91
CA ASN A 95 -7.95 19.59 2.78
C ASN A 95 -8.78 18.35 2.40
N GLY A 96 -10.10 18.46 2.49
CA GLY A 96 -11.03 17.39 2.11
C GLY A 96 -11.11 16.22 3.11
N ILE A 97 -10.59 16.37 4.33
CA ILE A 97 -10.66 15.33 5.36
C ILE A 97 -12.13 15.11 5.79
N LYS A 98 -12.55 13.84 5.90
CA LYS A 98 -13.92 13.45 6.31
C LYS A 98 -14.17 13.73 7.79
N ASN A 99 -13.16 13.50 8.62
CA ASN A 99 -13.19 13.69 10.07
C ASN A 99 -11.82 14.20 10.54
N GLU A 100 -11.78 15.15 11.46
CA GLU A 100 -10.54 15.68 12.03
C GLU A 100 -9.70 14.61 12.75
N ASP A 101 -10.35 13.58 13.29
CA ASP A 101 -9.69 12.43 13.92
C ASP A 101 -8.82 11.64 12.94
N ASN A 102 -9.10 11.74 11.63
CA ASN A 102 -8.34 11.07 10.57
C ASN A 102 -7.07 11.85 10.20
N LEU A 103 -6.84 13.02 10.79
CA LEU A 103 -5.65 13.80 10.50
C LEU A 103 -4.39 13.14 11.08
N PRO A 104 -3.22 13.38 10.47
CA PRO A 104 -1.95 13.11 11.12
C PRO A 104 -1.91 13.70 12.53
N PHE A 105 -1.38 12.95 13.48
CA PHE A 105 -1.18 13.42 14.84
C PHE A 105 0.27 13.28 15.28
N PHE A 106 0.66 14.13 16.23
CA PHE A 106 1.98 14.15 16.85
C PHE A 106 1.82 14.20 18.37
N LEU A 107 2.52 13.31 19.07
CA LEU A 107 2.66 13.32 20.53
C LEU A 107 4.13 13.57 20.85
N GLY A 108 4.43 14.70 21.49
CA GLY A 108 5.78 15.18 21.71
C GLY A 108 6.07 15.48 23.18
N HIS A 109 7.28 15.13 23.64
CA HIS A 109 7.76 15.43 25.00
C HIS A 109 8.38 16.83 25.14
N GLY A 110 8.26 17.69 24.12
CA GLY A 110 8.82 19.05 24.10
C GLY A 110 10.30 19.13 23.70
N ASP A 111 10.99 17.99 23.56
CA ASP A 111 12.37 17.92 23.07
C ASP A 111 12.62 16.60 22.31
N LYS A 112 13.78 16.49 21.67
CA LYS A 112 14.27 15.28 21.00
C LYS A 112 14.43 14.15 22.02
N THR A 113 13.69 13.05 21.83
CA THR A 113 13.78 11.86 22.68
C THR A 113 14.87 10.90 22.19
N ARG A 114 15.17 9.87 22.98
CA ARG A 114 16.04 8.78 22.52
C ARG A 114 15.47 8.11 21.26
N ASP A 115 14.16 7.86 21.27
CA ASP A 115 13.45 7.14 20.22
C ASP A 115 12.24 7.94 19.73
N THR A 116 12.04 7.97 18.41
CA THR A 116 10.78 8.38 17.77
C THR A 116 10.18 7.21 17.04
N VAL A 117 8.85 7.10 17.06
CA VAL A 117 8.12 6.09 16.30
C VAL A 117 7.17 6.73 15.28
N ILE A 118 7.19 6.17 14.07
CA ILE A 118 6.28 6.54 12.98
C ILE A 118 5.17 5.49 12.91
N MET A 119 3.93 5.92 13.10
CA MET A 119 2.73 5.09 13.04
C MET A 119 2.12 5.13 11.64
N ILE A 120 1.83 3.96 11.07
CA ILE A 120 1.35 3.80 9.70
C ILE A 120 0.11 2.90 9.73
N HIS A 121 -1.03 3.43 9.28
CA HIS A 121 -2.31 2.71 9.28
C HIS A 121 -2.44 1.74 8.09
N GLY A 122 -3.49 0.92 8.11
CA GLY A 122 -3.83 -0.04 7.05
C GLY A 122 -4.57 0.58 5.86
N LEU A 123 -4.73 -0.20 4.78
CA LEU A 123 -5.56 0.18 3.64
C LEU A 123 -7.01 0.42 4.12
N THR A 124 -7.67 1.45 3.59
CA THR A 124 -9.02 1.94 3.98
C THR A 124 -9.12 2.63 5.34
N ASP A 125 -8.12 2.52 6.21
CA ASP A 125 -8.13 3.13 7.54
C ASP A 125 -7.56 4.56 7.53
N SER A 126 -7.37 5.10 8.72
CA SER A 126 -6.77 6.41 8.98
C SER A 126 -5.84 6.33 10.21
N PRO A 127 -5.05 7.40 10.50
CA PRO A 127 -4.25 7.53 11.71
C PRO A 127 -5.01 7.20 13.00
N TRP A 128 -6.33 7.41 13.05
CA TRP A 128 -7.17 7.13 14.20
C TRP A 128 -6.94 5.73 14.79
N PHE A 129 -6.89 4.70 13.94
CA PHE A 129 -6.73 3.30 14.37
C PHE A 129 -5.35 2.96 14.93
N MET A 130 -4.39 3.90 14.84
CA MET A 130 -3.07 3.77 15.45
C MET A 130 -2.96 4.55 16.77
N ARG A 131 -3.97 5.35 17.14
CA ARG A 131 -3.91 6.29 18.26
C ARG A 131 -3.66 5.61 19.60
N ALA A 132 -4.43 4.58 19.94
CA ALA A 132 -4.28 3.88 21.23
C ALA A 132 -2.88 3.28 21.41
N LEU A 133 -2.32 2.67 20.35
CA LEU A 133 -0.96 2.15 20.35
C LEU A 133 0.09 3.28 20.41
N GLY A 134 -0.17 4.40 19.72
CA GLY A 134 0.69 5.58 19.74
C GLY A 134 0.75 6.24 21.11
N GLU A 135 -0.38 6.35 21.81
CA GLU A 135 -0.45 6.89 23.17
C GLU A 135 0.31 6.01 24.17
N GLU A 136 0.24 4.68 24.03
CA GLU A 136 1.05 3.77 24.83
C GLU A 136 2.55 3.96 24.58
N LEU A 137 2.99 4.02 23.32
CA LEU A 137 4.40 4.27 22.99
C LEU A 137 4.86 5.65 23.47
N PHE A 138 3.99 6.66 23.40
CA PHE A 138 4.28 7.98 23.94
C PHE A 138 4.54 7.94 25.47
N GLN A 139 3.72 7.21 26.22
CA GLN A 139 3.92 6.98 27.66
C GLN A 139 5.24 6.26 27.98
N LYS A 140 5.82 5.55 27.00
CA LYS A 140 7.15 4.91 27.09
C LYS A 140 8.31 5.81 26.65
N GLY A 141 8.06 7.10 26.48
CA GLY A 141 9.10 8.10 26.20
C GLY A 141 9.45 8.25 24.71
N TYR A 142 8.63 7.67 23.82
CA TYR A 142 8.76 7.92 22.39
C TYR A 142 8.13 9.28 22.06
N ASN A 143 8.77 10.04 21.18
CA ASN A 143 8.00 10.98 20.36
C ASN A 143 7.28 10.17 19.27
N VAL A 144 6.01 10.50 19.00
CA VAL A 144 5.15 9.68 18.13
C VAL A 144 4.58 10.55 17.03
N ILE A 145 4.74 10.15 15.77
CA ILE A 145 4.02 10.76 14.64
C ILE A 145 3.19 9.69 13.94
N ALA A 146 1.95 10.00 13.58
CA ALA A 146 1.13 9.16 12.72
C ALA A 146 0.92 9.80 11.36
N LEU A 147 1.13 9.03 10.31
CA LEU A 147 1.04 9.50 8.92
C LEU A 147 -0.33 9.17 8.33
N LEU A 148 -0.84 10.07 7.47
CA LEU A 148 -2.03 9.81 6.66
C LEU A 148 -1.61 9.45 5.22
N LEU A 149 -1.81 8.20 4.84
CA LEU A 149 -1.46 7.70 3.51
C LEU A 149 -2.32 8.38 2.42
N PRO A 150 -1.73 8.79 1.28
CA PRO A 150 -2.49 9.30 0.14
C PRO A 150 -3.69 8.43 -0.26
N GLY A 151 -4.84 9.07 -0.49
CA GLY A 151 -6.13 8.43 -0.80
C GLY A 151 -6.98 8.05 0.43
N HIS A 152 -6.49 8.25 1.65
CA HIS A 152 -7.18 7.88 2.89
C HIS A 152 -7.67 9.10 3.69
N GLY A 153 -8.61 8.88 4.61
CA GLY A 153 -9.15 9.90 5.52
C GLY A 153 -10.08 10.93 4.87
N THR A 154 -10.26 10.86 3.55
CA THR A 154 -11.09 11.75 2.73
C THR A 154 -12.33 10.97 2.26
N ARG A 155 -12.39 10.50 1.02
CA ARG A 155 -13.47 9.68 0.47
C ARG A 155 -12.93 8.43 -0.23
N PRO A 156 -13.69 7.32 -0.29
CA PRO A 156 -13.22 6.07 -0.88
C PRO A 156 -12.72 6.21 -2.33
N GLU A 157 -13.29 7.13 -3.11
CA GLU A 157 -12.93 7.35 -4.52
C GLU A 157 -11.49 7.85 -4.70
N ASP A 158 -10.92 8.51 -3.68
CA ASP A 158 -9.55 9.00 -3.77
C ASP A 158 -8.52 7.84 -3.78
N LEU A 159 -8.92 6.64 -3.34
CA LEU A 159 -8.11 5.41 -3.50
C LEU A 159 -8.03 4.92 -4.94
N PHE A 160 -8.90 5.36 -5.85
CA PHE A 160 -8.81 4.99 -7.28
C PHE A 160 -7.54 5.53 -7.93
N HIS A 161 -6.96 6.60 -7.36
CA HIS A 161 -5.78 7.27 -7.90
C HIS A 161 -4.54 7.09 -7.01
N ALA A 162 -4.69 6.52 -5.82
CA ALA A 162 -3.58 6.26 -4.93
C ALA A 162 -2.60 5.23 -5.52
N THR A 163 -1.31 5.46 -5.30
CA THR A 163 -0.25 4.55 -5.77
C THR A 163 0.62 4.10 -4.60
N LYS A 164 1.18 2.90 -4.71
CA LYS A 164 2.20 2.41 -3.77
C LYS A 164 3.37 3.40 -3.65
N LEU A 165 3.78 4.02 -4.75
CA LEU A 165 4.86 5.02 -4.76
C LEU A 165 4.51 6.23 -3.89
N GLN A 166 3.29 6.76 -3.99
CA GLN A 166 2.83 7.85 -3.13
C GLN A 166 2.82 7.44 -1.65
N TRP A 167 2.44 6.21 -1.33
CA TRP A 167 2.51 5.69 0.04
C TRP A 167 3.96 5.58 0.53
N GLN A 168 4.88 5.10 -0.32
CA GLN A 168 6.32 5.05 -0.02
C GLN A 168 6.90 6.43 0.25
N GLN A 169 6.57 7.42 -0.59
CA GLN A 169 6.95 8.82 -0.41
C GLN A 169 6.39 9.43 0.88
N GLU A 170 5.21 8.98 1.31
CA GLU A 170 4.63 9.39 2.59
C GLU A 170 5.49 8.91 3.76
N ILE A 171 6.01 7.68 3.69
CA ILE A 171 6.96 7.17 4.70
C ILE A 171 8.25 7.98 4.69
N ASP A 172 8.75 8.36 3.50
CA ASP A 172 9.98 9.15 3.37
C ASP A 172 9.85 10.53 4.02
N ARG A 173 8.67 11.16 3.87
CA ARG A 173 8.33 12.39 4.58
C ARG A 173 8.29 12.19 6.09
N GLY A 174 7.67 11.10 6.56
CA GLY A 174 7.66 10.74 7.97
C GLY A 174 9.07 10.55 8.55
N LEU A 175 9.94 9.85 7.82
CA LEU A 175 11.34 9.64 8.19
C LEU A 175 12.09 10.97 8.32
N ASN A 176 11.89 11.88 7.36
CA ASN A 176 12.47 13.23 7.40
C ASN A 176 12.01 14.04 8.62
N ILE A 177 10.73 13.96 8.99
CA ILE A 177 10.20 14.62 10.20
C ILE A 177 10.78 13.97 11.45
N ALA A 178 10.76 12.63 11.53
CA ALA A 178 11.21 11.87 12.69
C ALA A 178 12.69 12.10 13.04
N ALA A 179 13.53 12.43 12.05
CA ALA A 179 14.94 12.75 12.23
C ALA A 179 15.22 13.84 13.28
N GLY A 180 14.33 14.85 13.38
CA GLY A 180 14.43 15.92 14.37
C GLY A 180 13.74 15.60 15.69
N LEU A 181 12.91 14.56 15.74
CA LEU A 181 12.12 14.20 16.92
C LEU A 181 12.83 13.16 17.80
N GLY A 182 13.71 12.32 17.24
CA GLY A 182 14.36 11.24 17.98
C GLY A 182 15.79 10.99 17.54
N ALA A 183 16.64 10.54 18.46
CA ALA A 183 18.00 10.10 18.12
C ALA A 183 17.98 8.82 17.28
N ARG A 184 16.97 7.97 17.51
CA ARG A 184 16.70 6.74 16.74
C ARG A 184 15.27 6.74 16.22
N VAL A 185 15.06 6.03 15.12
CA VAL A 185 13.75 5.90 14.48
C VAL A 185 13.25 4.46 14.62
N SER A 186 11.99 4.34 15.00
CA SER A 186 11.20 3.10 14.99
C SER A 186 10.01 3.25 14.05
N LEU A 187 9.50 2.14 13.54
CA LEU A 187 8.33 2.11 12.65
C LEU A 187 7.25 1.22 13.27
N ALA A 188 6.00 1.65 13.25
CA ALA A 188 4.87 0.88 13.73
C ALA A 188 3.79 0.86 12.64
N GLY A 189 3.41 -0.33 12.19
CA GLY A 189 2.55 -0.48 11.02
C GLY A 189 1.44 -1.50 11.23
N PHE A 190 0.20 -1.09 10.95
CA PHE A 190 -0.93 -2.00 10.82
C PHE A 190 -1.13 -2.41 9.35
N SER A 191 -1.28 -3.71 9.05
CA SER A 191 -1.64 -4.19 7.71
C SER A 191 -0.72 -3.65 6.61
N THR A 192 -1.26 -2.84 5.69
CA THR A 192 -0.49 -2.13 4.65
C THR A 192 0.64 -1.29 5.23
N GLY A 193 0.42 -0.65 6.38
CA GLY A 193 1.45 0.08 7.11
C GLY A 193 2.59 -0.81 7.60
N GLY A 194 2.30 -2.06 7.99
CA GLY A 194 3.32 -3.05 8.35
C GLY A 194 4.18 -3.44 7.14
N ALA A 195 3.55 -3.62 5.98
CA ALA A 195 4.27 -3.87 4.73
C ALA A 195 5.14 -2.66 4.33
N LEU A 196 4.63 -1.43 4.46
CA LEU A 196 5.38 -0.20 4.20
C LEU A 196 6.57 -0.03 5.16
N ALA A 197 6.41 -0.40 6.44
CA ALA A 197 7.49 -0.36 7.42
C ALA A 197 8.66 -1.28 7.03
N LEU A 198 8.36 -2.49 6.53
CA LEU A 198 9.38 -3.41 6.01
C LEU A 198 9.95 -2.94 4.67
N ASP A 199 9.15 -2.36 3.78
CA ASP A 199 9.65 -1.82 2.52
C ASP A 199 10.61 -0.64 2.74
N ALA A 200 10.39 0.17 3.79
CA ALA A 200 11.32 1.22 4.17
C ALA A 200 12.72 0.68 4.49
N GLN A 201 12.84 -0.49 5.13
CA GLN A 201 14.14 -1.16 5.37
C GLN A 201 14.88 -1.45 4.07
N ARG A 202 14.15 -1.75 3.00
CA ARG A 202 14.69 -2.01 1.66
C ARG A 202 15.06 -0.72 0.92
N ARG A 203 14.27 0.33 1.05
CA ARG A 203 14.48 1.57 0.28
C ARG A 203 15.55 2.47 0.88
N HIS A 204 15.74 2.41 2.21
CA HIS A 204 16.68 3.25 2.96
C HIS A 204 17.71 2.40 3.70
N PRO A 205 18.67 1.76 3.00
CA PRO A 205 19.70 0.92 3.63
C PRO A 205 20.53 1.65 4.70
N GLU A 206 20.67 2.97 4.57
CA GLU A 206 21.39 3.85 5.51
C GLU A 206 20.59 4.13 6.79
N LEU A 207 19.28 3.89 6.78
CA LEU A 207 18.42 4.12 7.94
C LEU A 207 18.56 2.96 8.93
N LYS A 208 19.19 3.23 10.06
CA LYS A 208 19.17 2.30 11.20
C LYS A 208 17.86 2.42 11.96
N VAL A 209 16.96 1.45 11.75
CA VAL A 209 15.71 1.34 12.51
C VAL A 209 15.91 0.50 13.76
N GLU A 210 15.55 1.07 14.90
CA GLU A 210 15.71 0.43 16.21
C GLU A 210 14.67 -0.67 16.43
N ASN A 211 13.39 -0.32 16.30
CA ASN A 211 12.28 -1.24 16.51
C ASN A 211 11.30 -1.19 15.33
N ILE A 212 10.73 -2.33 14.98
CA ILE A 212 9.58 -2.42 14.09
C ILE A 212 8.42 -3.10 14.82
N PHE A 213 7.31 -2.39 14.96
CA PHE A 213 6.07 -2.89 15.52
C PHE A 213 5.12 -3.26 14.37
N LEU A 214 4.76 -4.52 14.25
CA LEU A 214 3.93 -5.07 13.18
C LEU A 214 2.61 -5.57 13.76
N PHE A 215 1.50 -4.99 13.31
CA PHE A 215 0.16 -5.40 13.70
C PHE A 215 -0.54 -5.97 12.47
N SER A 216 -0.77 -7.27 12.43
CA SER A 216 -1.24 -8.04 11.26
C SER A 216 -0.68 -7.55 9.93
N PRO A 217 0.66 -7.54 9.75
CA PRO A 217 1.29 -6.92 8.60
C PRO A 217 0.95 -7.65 7.28
N ALA A 218 0.67 -6.90 6.23
CA ALA A 218 0.32 -7.46 4.92
C ALA A 218 1.55 -7.96 4.16
N LEU A 219 2.13 -9.10 4.58
CA LEU A 219 3.32 -9.69 3.92
C LEU A 219 2.97 -10.54 2.71
N ALA A 220 1.76 -11.10 2.70
CA ALA A 220 1.11 -11.70 1.55
C ALA A 220 -0.40 -11.55 1.70
N ILE A 221 -1.10 -11.39 0.58
CA ILE A 221 -2.56 -11.45 0.54
C ILE A 221 -3.02 -12.87 0.25
N ASN A 222 -4.18 -13.25 0.80
CA ASN A 222 -4.74 -14.59 0.59
C ASN A 222 -5.07 -14.86 -0.87
N GLU A 223 -5.16 -16.13 -1.26
CA GLU A 223 -5.29 -16.55 -2.66
C GLU A 223 -6.53 -15.97 -3.37
N ALA A 224 -7.65 -15.86 -2.67
CA ALA A 224 -8.86 -15.23 -3.18
C ALA A 224 -8.61 -13.74 -3.53
N GLU A 225 -8.04 -12.98 -2.60
CA GLU A 225 -7.70 -11.57 -2.80
C GLU A 225 -6.59 -11.38 -3.82
N ARG A 226 -5.63 -12.31 -3.93
CA ARG A 226 -4.59 -12.31 -4.95
C ARG A 226 -5.16 -12.40 -6.36
N THR A 227 -6.17 -13.24 -6.56
CA THR A 227 -6.82 -13.41 -7.86
C THR A 227 -7.61 -12.17 -8.24
N LYS A 228 -8.37 -11.60 -7.28
CA LYS A 228 -9.08 -10.32 -7.47
C LYS A 228 -8.11 -9.18 -7.78
N ALA A 229 -7.03 -9.07 -7.02
CA ALA A 229 -5.98 -8.08 -7.23
C ALA A 229 -5.38 -8.23 -8.63
N PHE A 230 -4.89 -9.43 -8.98
CA PHE A 230 -4.26 -9.67 -10.27
C PHE A 230 -5.16 -9.26 -11.44
N LEU A 231 -6.44 -9.65 -11.43
CA LEU A 231 -7.40 -9.28 -12.47
C LEU A 231 -7.74 -7.77 -12.44
N GLY A 232 -7.92 -7.21 -11.25
CA GLY A 232 -8.14 -5.77 -11.02
C GLY A 232 -7.02 -4.88 -11.56
N CYS A 233 -5.78 -5.34 -11.49
CA CYS A 233 -4.62 -4.52 -11.85
C CYS A 233 -4.39 -4.45 -13.35
N GLN A 234 -4.84 -5.45 -14.11
CA GLN A 234 -4.67 -5.49 -15.57
C GLN A 234 -5.73 -4.66 -16.32
N ALA A 235 -6.89 -4.44 -15.71
CA ALA A 235 -7.95 -3.63 -16.31
C ALA A 235 -8.71 -2.79 -15.26
N PRO A 236 -8.06 -1.76 -14.67
CA PRO A 236 -8.65 -0.96 -13.58
C PRO A 236 -9.96 -0.29 -14.02
N TRP A 237 -10.03 0.21 -15.25
CA TRP A 237 -11.22 0.86 -15.80
C TRP A 237 -12.40 -0.12 -15.98
N ILE A 238 -12.15 -1.35 -16.43
CA ILE A 238 -13.19 -2.36 -16.69
C ILE A 238 -13.67 -2.98 -15.37
N THR A 239 -12.76 -3.29 -14.46
CA THR A 239 -13.13 -3.85 -13.15
C THR A 239 -13.89 -2.86 -12.28
N THR A 240 -13.57 -1.57 -12.39
CA THR A 240 -14.36 -0.46 -11.84
C THR A 240 -15.80 -0.45 -12.37
N HIS A 241 -16.02 -0.67 -13.66
CA HIS A 241 -17.36 -0.53 -14.26
C HIS A 241 -18.19 -1.83 -14.27
N ILE A 242 -17.57 -3.02 -14.20
CA ILE A 242 -18.27 -4.31 -14.34
C ILE A 242 -18.44 -5.06 -13.01
N ILE A 243 -17.52 -4.93 -12.05
CA ILE A 243 -17.52 -5.76 -10.82
C ILE A 243 -18.28 -5.12 -9.65
N GLY A 244 -18.67 -3.84 -9.76
CA GLY A 244 -19.15 -3.08 -8.61
C GLY A 244 -17.95 -2.72 -7.74
N LEU A 245 -17.73 -1.42 -7.54
CA LEU A 245 -16.44 -0.83 -7.16
C LEU A 245 -15.92 -1.13 -5.75
N TYR A 246 -16.43 -2.16 -5.08
CA TYR A 246 -16.15 -2.48 -3.71
C TYR A 246 -16.02 -4.00 -3.56
N SER A 247 -14.97 -4.47 -2.87
CA SER A 247 -14.95 -5.84 -2.37
C SER A 247 -16.03 -5.91 -1.27
N GLU A 248 -17.28 -6.16 -1.65
CA GLU A 248 -18.41 -6.32 -0.73
C GLU A 248 -18.25 -7.66 0.00
N SER A 249 -17.49 -7.66 1.10
CA SER A 249 -17.38 -8.82 1.99
C SER A 249 -18.44 -8.82 3.10
N ASN A 250 -19.31 -7.79 3.21
CA ASN A 250 -20.36 -7.72 4.23
C ASN A 250 -21.52 -6.79 3.79
N PRO A 251 -22.82 -7.15 3.90
CA PRO A 251 -23.94 -6.25 3.56
C PRO A 251 -23.96 -4.91 4.32
N GLU A 252 -23.28 -4.78 5.47
CA GLU A 252 -23.06 -3.48 6.14
C GLU A 252 -22.06 -2.56 5.40
N SER A 253 -21.27 -3.09 4.45
CA SER A 253 -20.29 -2.33 3.66
C SER A 253 -20.91 -1.37 2.63
N ILE A 254 -22.24 -1.39 2.50
CA ILE A 254 -22.97 -0.52 1.57
C ILE A 254 -23.07 0.91 2.10
N LEU A 255 -23.15 1.07 3.43
CA LEU A 255 -23.24 2.37 4.10
C LEU A 255 -21.86 2.80 4.61
N GLU A 256 -21.39 3.97 4.21
CA GLU A 256 -20.13 4.59 4.69
C GLU A 256 -20.32 5.26 6.07
N ASN A 257 -20.71 4.46 7.08
CA ASN A 257 -21.12 4.94 8.40
C ASN A 257 -19.98 5.11 9.41
N ASP A 258 -18.84 4.45 9.21
CA ASP A 258 -17.66 4.62 10.07
C ASP A 258 -16.98 5.97 9.72
N PRO A 259 -16.84 6.92 10.66
CA PRO A 259 -16.25 8.22 10.38
C PRO A 259 -14.72 8.15 10.23
N HIS A 260 -14.09 7.04 10.61
CA HIS A 260 -12.63 6.88 10.70
C HIS A 260 -12.01 6.01 9.63
N ARG A 261 -12.82 5.26 8.86
CA ARG A 261 -12.36 4.43 7.73
C ARG A 261 -13.33 4.47 6.55
N TYR A 262 -12.94 3.80 5.48
CA TYR A 262 -13.86 3.38 4.42
C TYR A 262 -14.34 1.96 4.70
N ASN A 263 -15.66 1.75 4.57
CA ASN A 263 -16.22 0.39 4.56
C ASN A 263 -16.01 -0.26 3.18
N LYS A 264 -15.79 0.59 2.19
CA LYS A 264 -15.58 0.27 0.80
C LYS A 264 -14.10 0.23 0.43
N MET A 265 -13.68 -0.90 -0.15
CA MET A 265 -12.30 -1.08 -0.61
C MET A 265 -12.21 -0.95 -2.13
N ALA A 266 -11.55 0.12 -2.57
CA ALA A 266 -11.22 0.34 -3.98
C ALA A 266 -10.30 -0.76 -4.52
N ILE A 267 -10.64 -1.32 -5.69
CA ILE A 267 -9.83 -2.35 -6.37
C ILE A 267 -8.39 -1.87 -6.60
N ASN A 268 -8.20 -0.61 -7.00
CA ASN A 268 -6.86 -0.05 -7.15
C ASN A 268 -6.06 -0.10 -5.84
N GLY A 269 -6.68 0.19 -4.69
CA GLY A 269 -6.02 0.06 -3.38
C GLY A 269 -5.51 -1.36 -3.11
N ILE A 270 -6.33 -2.37 -3.41
CA ILE A 270 -5.94 -3.80 -3.32
C ILE A 270 -4.77 -4.09 -4.26
N CYS A 271 -4.80 -3.53 -5.47
CA CYS A 271 -3.73 -3.68 -6.45
C CYS A 271 -2.39 -3.13 -6.00
N GLN A 272 -2.38 -1.90 -5.48
CA GLN A 272 -1.17 -1.28 -4.96
C GLN A 272 -0.61 -2.08 -3.77
N LEU A 273 -1.48 -2.58 -2.90
CA LEU A 273 -1.10 -3.48 -1.81
C LEU A 273 -0.51 -4.80 -2.33
N TYR A 274 -1.13 -5.43 -3.34
CA TYR A 274 -0.62 -6.65 -3.95
C TYR A 274 0.81 -6.45 -4.49
N TYR A 275 1.06 -5.36 -5.23
CA TYR A 275 2.41 -5.04 -5.71
C TYR A 275 3.40 -4.80 -4.58
N LEU A 276 2.98 -4.15 -3.49
CA LEU A 276 3.80 -3.97 -2.30
C LEU A 276 4.18 -5.31 -1.67
N THR A 277 3.20 -6.20 -1.43
CA THR A 277 3.45 -7.53 -0.84
C THR A 277 4.40 -8.37 -1.72
N ARG A 278 4.27 -8.26 -3.05
CA ARG A 278 5.17 -8.93 -4.00
C ARG A 278 6.60 -8.43 -3.90
N ASP A 279 6.81 -7.12 -3.76
CA ASP A 279 8.14 -6.54 -3.57
C ASP A 279 8.76 -7.01 -2.26
N ILE A 280 7.99 -7.02 -1.16
CA ILE A 280 8.43 -7.57 0.14
C ILE A 280 8.84 -9.03 0.01
N LYS A 281 8.01 -9.86 -0.65
CA LYS A 281 8.31 -11.28 -0.84
C LYS A 281 9.58 -11.48 -1.68
N ARG A 282 9.74 -10.73 -2.77
CA ARG A 282 10.90 -10.82 -3.67
C ARG A 282 12.20 -10.42 -2.97
N GLU A 283 12.14 -9.39 -2.12
CA GLU A 283 13.31 -8.77 -1.49
C GLU A 283 13.49 -9.20 -0.03
N ARG A 284 12.75 -10.22 0.42
CA ARG A 284 12.71 -10.69 1.81
C ARG A 284 14.10 -10.96 2.39
N THR A 285 14.98 -11.64 1.65
CA THR A 285 16.33 -11.94 2.10
C THR A 285 17.10 -10.67 2.44
N LYS A 286 17.04 -9.64 1.59
CA LYS A 286 17.70 -8.36 1.84
C LYS A 286 17.11 -7.62 3.04
N ILE A 287 15.78 -7.68 3.20
CA ILE A 287 15.11 -7.10 4.38
C ILE A 287 15.61 -7.77 5.66
N LEU A 288 15.64 -9.11 5.69
CA LEU A 288 16.12 -9.89 6.83
C LEU A 288 17.60 -9.61 7.15
N GLU A 289 18.47 -9.57 6.13
CA GLU A 289 19.90 -9.26 6.30
C GLU A 289 20.10 -7.87 6.94
N ARG A 290 19.37 -6.85 6.47
CA ARG A 290 19.49 -5.49 7.01
C ARG A 290 19.01 -5.41 8.45
N MET A 291 17.88 -6.02 8.74
CA MET A 291 17.31 -6.04 10.09
C MET A 291 18.09 -6.95 11.06
N SER A 292 19.01 -7.79 10.57
CA SER A 292 19.91 -8.59 11.42
C SER A 292 20.93 -7.73 12.18
N SER A 293 21.10 -6.45 11.80
CA SER A 293 22.02 -5.50 12.43
C SER A 293 21.54 -4.89 13.76
N GLY A 294 20.53 -5.50 14.38
CA GLY A 294 20.05 -5.14 15.73
C GLY A 294 18.62 -4.62 15.80
N THR A 295 17.88 -4.54 14.68
CA THR A 295 16.46 -4.17 14.70
C THR A 295 15.66 -5.22 15.48
N ARG A 296 14.90 -4.79 16.48
CA ARG A 296 13.97 -5.67 17.21
C ARG A 296 12.59 -5.60 16.59
N VAL A 297 11.86 -6.72 16.57
CA VAL A 297 10.50 -6.78 16.04
C VAL A 297 9.51 -7.15 17.13
N PHE A 298 8.44 -6.36 17.25
CA PHE A 298 7.25 -6.72 18.00
C PHE A 298 6.13 -7.00 17.00
N ALA A 299 5.67 -8.24 16.90
CA ALA A 299 4.66 -8.64 15.93
C ALA A 299 3.42 -9.19 16.62
N VAL A 300 2.26 -8.92 16.03
CA VAL A 300 0.95 -9.42 16.44
C VAL A 300 0.24 -9.93 15.21
N GLU A 301 -0.31 -11.14 15.29
CA GLU A 301 -1.08 -11.73 14.20
C GLU A 301 -2.27 -12.51 14.74
N SER A 302 -3.36 -12.54 13.97
CA SER A 302 -4.55 -13.33 14.27
C SER A 302 -4.70 -14.50 13.31
N GLU A 303 -4.94 -15.69 13.85
CA GLU A 303 -5.30 -16.86 13.03
C GLU A 303 -6.65 -16.67 12.33
N SER A 304 -7.53 -15.80 12.85
CA SER A 304 -8.82 -15.46 12.25
C SER A 304 -8.72 -14.39 11.16
N ASP A 305 -7.52 -13.98 10.77
CA ASP A 305 -7.30 -13.03 9.68
C ASP A 305 -7.64 -13.65 8.32
N THR A 306 -8.61 -13.07 7.62
CA THR A 306 -9.07 -13.52 6.30
C THR A 306 -8.53 -12.68 5.15
N LEU A 307 -7.88 -11.55 5.42
CA LEU A 307 -7.44 -10.59 4.40
C LEU A 307 -5.98 -10.80 4.03
N VAL A 308 -5.11 -10.92 5.03
CA VAL A 308 -3.69 -11.23 4.83
C VAL A 308 -3.41 -12.68 5.22
N SER A 309 -2.19 -13.16 4.94
CA SER A 309 -1.79 -14.53 5.26
C SER A 309 -1.05 -14.59 6.60
N PRO A 310 -1.65 -15.12 7.69
CA PRO A 310 -0.96 -15.31 8.97
C PRO A 310 0.28 -16.20 8.84
N GLY A 311 0.22 -17.17 7.93
CA GLY A 311 1.35 -18.06 7.62
C GLY A 311 2.58 -17.29 7.13
N ALA A 312 2.39 -16.26 6.29
CA ALA A 312 3.50 -15.43 5.79
C ALA A 312 4.16 -14.62 6.92
N VAL A 313 3.38 -14.15 7.90
CA VAL A 313 3.89 -13.42 9.07
C VAL A 313 4.68 -14.34 9.98
N THR A 314 4.12 -15.52 10.30
CA THR A 314 4.84 -16.56 11.07
C THR A 314 6.14 -16.97 10.38
N GLU A 315 6.12 -17.16 9.05
CA GLU A 315 7.32 -17.51 8.28
C GLU A 315 8.39 -16.41 8.36
N PHE A 316 7.98 -15.14 8.25
CA PHE A 316 8.86 -13.99 8.38
C PHE A 316 9.52 -13.93 9.75
N ILE A 317 8.73 -13.99 10.84
CA ILE A 317 9.23 -13.93 12.21
C ILE A 317 10.16 -15.11 12.52
N ASN A 318 9.79 -16.32 12.14
CA ASN A 318 10.63 -17.52 12.37
C ASN A 318 11.98 -17.45 11.64
N SER A 319 12.05 -16.70 10.53
CA SER A 319 13.29 -16.51 9.77
C SER A 319 14.26 -15.55 10.44
N ARG A 320 13.80 -14.67 11.35
CA ARG A 320 14.66 -13.68 12.01
C ARG A 320 15.57 -14.29 13.07
N ARG A 321 15.10 -15.30 13.80
CA ARG A 321 15.83 -15.96 14.91
C ARG A 321 16.45 -14.98 15.92
N ASN A 322 15.87 -13.78 16.08
CA ASN A 322 16.36 -12.78 17.03
C ASN A 322 15.65 -12.99 18.38
N PRO A 323 16.38 -13.28 19.48
CA PRO A 323 15.77 -13.55 20.79
C PRO A 323 15.11 -12.32 21.42
N SER A 324 15.38 -11.12 20.91
CA SER A 324 14.75 -9.87 21.36
C SER A 324 13.43 -9.56 20.64
N ASP A 325 13.05 -10.38 19.65
CA ASP A 325 11.77 -10.25 18.98
C ASP A 325 10.64 -10.82 19.86
N VAL A 326 9.48 -10.17 19.82
CA VAL A 326 8.26 -10.63 20.50
C VAL A 326 7.21 -10.90 19.45
N TYR A 327 6.58 -12.08 19.52
CA TYR A 327 5.48 -12.45 18.63
C TYR A 327 4.25 -12.87 19.43
N ILE A 328 3.14 -12.19 19.20
CA ILE A 328 1.84 -12.48 19.78
C ILE A 328 0.99 -13.15 18.69
N TRP A 329 0.55 -14.36 18.96
CA TRP A 329 -0.37 -15.11 18.11
C TRP A 329 -1.73 -15.19 18.79
N TYR A 330 -2.76 -14.65 18.16
CA TYR A 330 -4.14 -14.85 18.59
C TYR A 330 -4.70 -16.13 17.96
N PRO A 331 -5.01 -17.18 18.75
CA PRO A 331 -5.59 -18.40 18.22
C PRO A 331 -6.99 -18.12 17.65
N LYS A 332 -7.44 -18.94 16.71
CA LYS A 332 -8.75 -18.80 16.06
C LYS A 332 -9.93 -18.69 17.03
N ALA A 333 -9.82 -19.32 18.20
CA ALA A 333 -10.82 -19.28 19.27
C ALA A 333 -11.05 -17.88 19.86
N ASP A 334 -10.07 -16.97 19.79
CA ASP A 334 -10.22 -15.59 20.24
C ASP A 334 -11.07 -14.75 19.28
N ASN A 335 -11.28 -15.23 18.03
CA ASN A 335 -12.13 -14.61 17.01
C ASN A 335 -11.85 -13.12 16.75
N ILE A 336 -10.58 -12.72 16.79
CA ILE A 336 -10.15 -11.35 16.50
C ILE A 336 -9.98 -11.19 14.98
N ALA A 337 -10.79 -10.34 14.34
CA ALA A 337 -10.66 -10.11 12.91
C ALA A 337 -9.41 -9.25 12.57
N HIS A 338 -9.02 -9.23 11.30
CA HIS A 338 -7.88 -8.43 10.81
C HIS A 338 -7.88 -6.99 11.34
N ALA A 339 -9.00 -6.30 11.16
CA ALA A 339 -9.15 -4.90 11.56
C ALA A 339 -9.17 -4.69 13.07
N ASP A 340 -9.48 -5.73 13.85
CA ASP A 340 -9.66 -5.63 15.30
C ASP A 340 -8.33 -5.68 16.05
N VAL A 341 -7.24 -6.18 15.44
CA VAL A 341 -5.94 -6.32 16.11
C VAL A 341 -5.49 -5.03 16.79
N THR A 342 -5.77 -3.86 16.20
CA THR A 342 -5.40 -2.55 16.75
C THR A 342 -6.54 -1.79 17.44
N ARG A 343 -7.71 -2.42 17.64
CA ARG A 343 -8.94 -1.77 18.14
C ARG A 343 -9.22 -2.14 19.60
N PRO A 344 -9.05 -1.22 20.56
CA PRO A 344 -9.40 -1.46 21.95
C PRO A 344 -10.85 -1.90 22.16
N GLU A 345 -11.77 -1.39 21.34
CA GLU A 345 -13.22 -1.58 21.46
C GLU A 345 -13.71 -2.96 20.99
N THR A 346 -12.98 -3.61 20.08
CA THR A 346 -13.35 -4.93 19.52
C THR A 346 -12.39 -6.05 19.86
N ASN A 347 -11.15 -5.75 20.30
CA ASN A 347 -10.17 -6.77 20.66
C ASN A 347 -10.16 -7.06 22.18
N PRO A 348 -10.70 -8.20 22.63
CA PRO A 348 -10.72 -8.55 24.05
C PRO A 348 -9.32 -8.80 24.64
N ARG A 349 -8.31 -9.01 23.80
CA ARG A 349 -6.90 -9.19 24.18
C ARG A 349 -6.10 -7.89 24.14
N PHE A 350 -6.72 -6.75 23.83
CA PHE A 350 -6.02 -5.47 23.71
C PHE A 350 -5.26 -5.06 25.00
N PRO A 351 -5.79 -5.26 26.23
CA PRO A 351 -5.01 -4.99 27.44
C PRO A 351 -3.74 -5.85 27.56
N GLU A 352 -3.81 -7.12 27.14
CA GLU A 352 -2.64 -8.00 27.10
C GLU A 352 -1.63 -7.53 26.06
N LEU A 353 -2.10 -7.10 24.89
CA LEU A 353 -1.28 -6.51 23.83
C LEU A 353 -0.49 -5.32 24.36
N LEU A 354 -1.15 -4.35 25.00
CA LEU A 354 -0.48 -3.18 25.57
C LEU A 354 0.56 -3.61 26.61
N ARG A 355 0.21 -4.50 27.55
CA ARG A 355 1.18 -4.99 28.55
C ARG A 355 2.44 -5.60 27.92
N LYS A 356 2.29 -6.37 26.84
CA LYS A 356 3.44 -6.94 26.12
C LYS A 356 4.23 -5.89 25.35
N LEU A 357 3.54 -4.92 24.74
CA LEU A 357 4.17 -3.77 24.09
C LEU A 357 5.03 -2.98 25.08
N GLN A 358 4.50 -2.75 26.29
CA GLN A 358 5.22 -2.10 27.38
C GLN A 358 6.52 -2.83 27.72
N MET A 359 6.45 -4.15 27.96
CA MET A 359 7.63 -4.97 28.30
C MET A 359 8.67 -4.96 27.19
N PHE A 360 8.26 -4.92 25.92
CA PHE A 360 9.18 -4.87 24.80
C PHE A 360 9.96 -3.54 24.71
N THR A 361 9.34 -2.43 25.13
CA THR A 361 9.96 -1.09 25.05
C THR A 361 10.96 -0.75 26.17
N TYR A 362 10.97 -1.53 27.25
CA TYR A 362 12.03 -1.49 28.26
C TYR A 362 13.29 -2.20 27.74
#